data_AF-A0A943TIU4-F1
#
_entry.id   AF-A0A943TIU4-F1
#
_cell.length_a   1.000
_cell.length_b   1.000
_cell.length_c   1.000
_cell.angle_alpha   90.00
_cell.angle_beta   90.00
_cell.angle_gamma   90.00
#
_symmetry.space_group_name_H-M   'P 1'
#
loop_
_entity.id
_entity.type
_entity.pdbx_description
1 polymer ?
#
loop_
_entity_poly.entity_id
_entity_poly.type
_entity_poly.pdbx_seq_one_letter_code
_entity_poly.pdbx_strand_id
1 'polypeptide(L)'
;MKKSKLILLIFVIILILGGIALFTNLKDRTIYNKSYVNGNSAGNLYNAGLFCEDRGTVFFANPDDNYRLYSMDSNGDHLKKLCDDTVMYINADEHYIYYVRNNDRNSASFAFFTFDNNSLCRITRDGKQLKIL
;
A
#
# COMPACT_ATOMS: atom_id res chain seq x y z
N MET A 1 -51.17 7.48 10.78
CA MET A 1 -50.07 8.45 10.52
C MET A 1 -48.73 8.10 11.20
N LYS A 2 -48.68 7.68 12.49
CA LYS A 2 -47.39 7.32 13.14
C LYS A 2 -46.70 6.08 12.54
N LYS A 3 -47.46 5.04 12.18
CA LYS A 3 -46.92 3.81 11.57
C LYS A 3 -46.31 4.02 10.17
N SER A 4 -46.91 4.87 9.33
CA SER A 4 -46.37 5.19 8.00
C SER A 4 -45.08 6.02 8.07
N LYS A 5 -44.98 6.96 9.02
CA LYS A 5 -43.73 7.69 9.29
C LYS A 5 -42.62 6.76 9.81
N LEU A 6 -42.96 5.75 10.62
CA LEU A 6 -42.01 4.75 11.10
C LEU A 6 -41.49 3.85 9.97
N ILE A 7 -42.38 3.39 9.08
CA ILE A 7 -41.99 2.58 7.91
C ILE A 7 -41.08 3.38 6.97
N LEU A 8 -41.41 4.65 6.72
CA LEU A 8 -40.57 5.54 5.92
C LEU A 8 -39.18 5.74 6.54
N LEU A 9 -39.12 5.92 7.86
CA LEU A 9 -37.84 6.06 8.58
C LEU A 9 -36.98 4.80 8.44
N ILE A 10 -37.55 3.61 8.60
CA ILE A 10 -36.84 2.34 8.45
C ILE A 10 -36.32 2.18 7.01
N PHE A 11 -37.13 2.51 6.01
CA PHE A 11 -36.72 2.46 4.60
C PHE A 11 -35.53 3.39 4.28
N VAL A 12 -35.56 4.61 4.81
CA VAL A 12 -34.44 5.57 4.67
C VAL A 12 -33.16 5.03 5.32
N ILE A 13 -33.26 4.43 6.50
CA ILE A 13 -32.11 3.81 7.18
C ILE A 13 -31.53 2.66 6.33
N ILE A 14 -32.38 1.80 5.77
CA ILE A 14 -31.94 0.69 4.89
C ILE A 14 -31.22 1.24 3.65
N LEU A 15 -31.72 2.32 3.03
CA LEU A 15 -31.06 2.94 1.89
C LEU A 15 -29.69 3.53 2.25
N ILE A 16 -29.58 4.19 3.41
CA ILE A 16 -28.30 4.73 3.89
C ILE A 16 -27.32 3.58 4.15
N LEU A 17 -27.74 2.52 4.85
CA LEU A 17 -26.89 1.36 5.13
C LEU A 17 -26.45 0.65 3.85
N GLY A 18 -27.37 0.46 2.89
CA GLY A 18 -27.05 -0.10 1.59
C GLY A 18 -26.07 0.77 0.80
N GLY A 19 -26.26 2.09 0.83
CA GLY A 19 -25.34 3.06 0.22
C GLY A 19 -23.94 3.02 0.83
N ILE A 20 -23.84 2.96 2.16
CA ILE A 20 -22.56 2.83 2.88
C ILE A 20 -21.88 1.52 2.50
N ALA A 21 -22.59 0.39 2.51
CA ALA A 21 -22.05 -0.93 2.18
C ALA A 21 -21.55 -1.01 0.72
N LEU A 22 -22.26 -0.37 -0.22
CA LEU A 22 -21.82 -0.23 -1.60
C LEU A 22 -20.56 0.64 -1.71
N PHE A 23 -20.55 1.78 -1.03
CA PHE A 23 -19.42 2.70 -1.04
C PHE A 23 -18.14 2.04 -0.51
N THR A 24 -18.21 1.32 0.61
CA THR A 24 -17.05 0.60 1.15
C THR A 24 -16.56 -0.48 0.17
N ASN A 25 -17.45 -1.26 -0.43
CA ASN A 25 -17.08 -2.29 -1.41
C ASN A 25 -16.43 -1.74 -2.68
N LEU A 26 -16.81 -0.54 -3.11
CA LEU A 26 -16.25 0.08 -4.32
C LEU A 26 -14.91 0.75 -4.05
N LYS A 27 -14.70 1.32 -2.85
CA LYS A 27 -13.48 2.04 -2.49
C LYS A 27 -12.26 1.13 -2.37
N ASP A 28 -12.44 -0.12 -1.92
CA ASP A 28 -11.32 -1.04 -1.65
C ASP A 28 -10.89 -1.87 -2.88
N ARG A 29 -11.45 -1.57 -4.05
CA ARG A 29 -11.11 -2.28 -5.29
C ARG A 29 -9.70 -1.94 -5.77
N THR A 30 -8.96 -2.98 -6.16
CA THR A 30 -7.68 -2.83 -6.84
C THR A 30 -7.88 -2.18 -8.21
N ILE A 31 -7.08 -1.14 -8.49
CA ILE A 31 -6.99 -0.54 -9.82
C ILE A 31 -5.92 -1.30 -10.62
N TYR A 32 -6.28 -1.78 -11.81
CA TYR A 32 -5.36 -2.53 -12.67
C TYR A 32 -4.81 -1.66 -13.79
N ASN A 33 -3.58 -1.94 -14.21
CA ASN A 33 -2.94 -1.26 -15.34
C ASN A 33 -3.67 -1.62 -16.64
N LYS A 34 -3.87 -0.63 -17.52
CA LYS A 34 -4.53 -0.80 -18.83
C LYS A 34 -3.60 -1.38 -19.90
N SER A 35 -2.30 -1.29 -19.68
CA SER A 35 -1.24 -1.77 -20.57
C SER A 35 -0.15 -2.45 -19.75
N TYR A 36 0.80 -3.07 -20.45
CA TYR A 36 2.01 -3.56 -19.82
C TYR A 36 2.80 -2.39 -19.20
N VAL A 37 3.25 -2.57 -17.96
CA VAL A 37 4.07 -1.62 -17.21
C VAL A 37 5.23 -2.39 -16.61
N ASN A 38 6.44 -1.90 -16.83
CA ASN A 38 7.61 -2.40 -16.12
C ASN A 38 7.83 -1.54 -14.88
N GLY A 39 7.76 -2.15 -13.69
CA GLY A 39 7.74 -1.43 -12.43
C GLY A 39 9.12 -1.01 -11.92
N ASN A 40 10.21 -1.52 -12.49
CA ASN A 40 11.57 -1.10 -12.19
C ASN A 40 12.51 -1.47 -13.35
N SER A 41 13.74 -0.97 -13.32
CA SER A 41 14.79 -1.40 -14.25
C SER A 41 15.34 -2.77 -13.87
N ALA A 42 15.76 -3.56 -14.88
CA ALA A 42 16.37 -4.87 -14.64
C ALA A 42 17.62 -4.76 -13.76
N GLY A 43 18.46 -3.74 -13.99
CA GLY A 43 19.67 -3.50 -13.20
C GLY A 43 19.38 -3.29 -11.72
N ASN A 44 18.32 -2.54 -11.38
CA ASN A 44 17.91 -2.36 -10.00
C ASN A 44 17.44 -3.69 -9.40
N LEU A 45 16.60 -4.45 -10.10
CA LEU A 45 16.07 -5.72 -9.60
C LEU A 45 17.16 -6.77 -9.37
N TYR A 46 18.21 -6.81 -10.20
CA TYR A 46 19.39 -7.64 -9.95
C TYR A 46 20.18 -7.21 -8.70
N ASN A 47 20.12 -5.93 -8.33
CA ASN A 47 20.77 -5.36 -7.15
C ASN A 47 19.75 -5.13 -6.01
N ALA A 48 18.92 -6.14 -5.73
CA ALA A 48 17.90 -6.17 -4.68
C ALA A 48 16.76 -5.15 -4.78
N GLY A 49 16.69 -4.35 -5.87
CA GLY A 49 15.61 -3.42 -6.14
C GLY A 49 15.42 -2.36 -5.06
N LEU A 50 16.52 -1.84 -4.51
CA LEU A 50 16.50 -0.85 -3.40
C LEU A 50 16.04 0.55 -3.84
N PHE A 51 16.08 0.83 -5.14
CA PHE A 51 15.61 2.06 -5.75
C PHE A 51 14.68 1.74 -6.91
N CYS A 52 13.65 2.56 -7.07
CA CYS A 52 12.68 2.51 -8.16
C CYS A 52 12.29 3.96 -8.49
N GLU A 53 12.56 4.41 -9.71
CA GLU A 53 12.09 5.70 -10.19
C GLU A 53 10.86 5.48 -11.08
N ASP A 54 9.78 6.21 -10.79
CA ASP A 54 8.62 6.27 -11.67
C ASP A 54 8.02 7.69 -11.68
N ARG A 55 7.90 8.26 -12.89
CA ARG A 55 7.30 9.58 -13.15
C ARG A 55 7.90 10.72 -12.34
N GLY A 56 9.23 10.73 -12.18
CA GLY A 56 9.95 11.78 -11.46
C GLY A 56 9.93 11.66 -9.94
N THR A 57 9.34 10.59 -9.39
CA THR A 57 9.44 10.21 -7.97
C THR A 57 10.34 8.99 -7.83
N VAL A 58 11.28 9.04 -6.89
CA VAL A 58 12.13 7.92 -6.50
C VAL A 58 11.57 7.29 -5.23
N PHE A 59 11.23 6.01 -5.29
CA PHE A 59 10.91 5.17 -4.15
C PHE A 59 12.13 4.34 -3.79
N PHE A 60 12.50 4.35 -2.51
CA PHE A 60 13.74 3.68 -2.11
C PHE A 60 13.70 3.14 -0.69
N ALA A 61 14.54 2.15 -0.44
CA ALA A 61 14.83 1.60 0.87
C ALA A 61 15.92 2.46 1.53
N ASN A 62 15.57 3.24 2.55
CA ASN A 62 16.50 4.16 3.19
C ASN A 62 17.47 3.42 4.14
N PRO A 63 18.77 3.30 3.81
CA PRO A 63 19.72 2.56 4.64
C PRO A 63 19.95 3.21 6.01
N ASP A 64 19.79 4.53 6.13
CA ASP A 64 19.97 5.26 7.39
C ASP A 64 18.83 4.99 8.39
N ASP A 65 17.72 4.43 7.91
CA ASP A 65 16.53 4.12 8.70
C ASP A 65 16.10 2.65 8.51
N ASN A 66 17.06 1.71 8.65
CA ASN A 66 16.83 0.25 8.58
C ASN A 66 16.11 -0.21 7.28
N TYR A 67 16.48 0.38 6.14
CA TYR A 67 15.93 0.08 4.83
C TYR A 67 14.41 0.26 4.74
N ARG A 68 13.86 1.22 5.50
CA ARG A 68 12.44 1.57 5.44
C ARG A 68 12.05 2.22 4.11
N LEU A 69 10.78 2.13 3.72
CA LEU A 69 10.31 2.71 2.46
C LEU A 69 10.15 4.23 2.55
N TYR A 70 10.88 4.93 1.68
CA TYR A 70 10.81 6.37 1.49
C TYR A 70 10.48 6.73 0.04
N SER A 71 10.04 7.97 -0.16
CA SER A 71 9.90 8.62 -1.45
C SER A 71 10.61 9.97 -1.44
N MET A 72 11.14 10.38 -2.58
CA MET A 72 11.62 11.73 -2.84
C MET A 72 11.42 12.08 -4.32
N ASP A 73 11.54 13.35 -4.66
CA ASP A 73 11.62 13.74 -6.07
C ASP A 73 12.94 13.25 -6.69
N SER A 74 12.96 13.07 -8.00
CA SER A 74 14.16 12.67 -8.77
C SER A 74 15.36 13.61 -8.57
N ASN A 75 15.12 14.87 -8.19
CA ASN A 75 16.15 15.85 -7.86
C ASN A 75 16.65 15.75 -6.39
N GLY A 76 16.06 14.87 -5.58
CA GLY A 76 16.40 14.66 -4.15
C GLY A 76 15.56 15.48 -3.17
N ASP A 77 14.68 16.36 -3.65
CA ASP A 77 13.80 17.17 -2.81
C ASP A 77 12.59 16.37 -2.27
N HIS A 78 11.86 16.98 -1.34
CA HIS A 78 10.61 16.42 -0.77
C HIS A 78 10.74 15.00 -0.21
N LEU A 79 11.86 14.72 0.47
CA LEU A 79 12.08 13.45 1.17
C LEU A 79 10.95 13.18 2.17
N LYS A 80 10.33 12.00 2.04
CA LYS A 80 9.19 11.58 2.85
C LYS A 80 9.24 10.09 3.13
N LYS A 81 9.02 9.72 4.38
CA LYS A 81 8.79 8.33 4.79
C LYS A 81 7.39 7.87 4.41
N LEU A 82 7.27 6.67 3.81
CA LEU A 82 5.98 6.10 3.41
C LEU A 82 5.46 5.03 4.37
N CYS A 83 6.33 4.14 4.86
CA CYS A 83 5.98 3.16 5.88
C CYS A 83 7.21 2.70 6.69
N ASP A 84 6.96 1.94 7.76
CA ASP A 84 7.98 1.40 8.65
C ASP A 84 8.48 0.00 8.25
N ASP A 85 8.02 -0.52 7.11
CA ASP A 85 8.51 -1.80 6.61
C ASP A 85 9.92 -1.69 6.06
N THR A 86 10.76 -2.67 6.37
CA THR A 86 12.00 -2.95 5.66
C THR A 86 11.64 -3.53 4.29
N VAL A 87 12.07 -2.87 3.22
CA VAL A 87 11.62 -3.18 1.85
C VAL A 87 12.75 -3.58 0.92
N MET A 88 12.46 -4.50 0.01
CA MET A 88 13.31 -4.90 -1.11
C MET A 88 12.47 -5.14 -2.37
N TYR A 89 13.13 -5.22 -3.53
CA TYR A 89 12.49 -5.48 -4.82
C TYR A 89 11.35 -4.51 -5.14
N ILE A 90 11.58 -3.22 -4.88
CA ILE A 90 10.59 -2.16 -5.07
C ILE A 90 10.24 -2.06 -6.55
N ASN A 91 8.95 -1.99 -6.84
CA ASN A 91 8.39 -1.73 -8.17
C ASN A 91 7.26 -0.71 -8.02
N ALA A 92 7.02 0.13 -9.02
CA ALA A 92 5.93 1.11 -8.97
C ALA A 92 5.15 1.15 -10.29
N ASP A 93 3.86 1.45 -10.18
CA ASP A 93 3.03 1.84 -11.31
C ASP A 93 2.30 3.16 -11.03
N GLU A 94 1.35 3.53 -11.88
CA GLU A 94 0.59 4.78 -11.74
C GLU A 94 -0.16 4.89 -10.40
N HIS A 95 -0.54 3.76 -9.81
CA HIS A 95 -1.46 3.68 -8.68
C HIS A 95 -0.76 3.28 -7.38
N TYR A 96 0.20 2.35 -7.45
CA TYR A 96 0.76 1.67 -6.29
C TYR A 96 2.26 1.47 -6.37
N ILE A 97 2.84 1.22 -5.19
CA ILE A 97 4.19 0.74 -4.98
C ILE A 97 4.08 -0.71 -4.48
N TYR A 98 4.84 -1.61 -5.07
CA TYR A 98 4.90 -3.03 -4.75
C TYR A 98 6.30 -3.35 -4.24
N TYR A 99 6.39 -4.13 -3.18
CA TYR A 99 7.67 -4.48 -2.58
C TYR A 99 7.57 -5.79 -1.81
N VAL A 100 8.72 -6.41 -1.58
CA VAL A 100 8.87 -7.50 -0.62
C VAL A 100 9.21 -6.90 0.72
N ARG A 101 8.34 -7.14 1.71
CA ARG A 101 8.64 -6.84 3.12
C ARG A 101 9.62 -7.87 3.65
N ASN A 102 10.62 -7.41 4.42
CA ASN A 102 11.55 -8.27 5.14
C ASN A 102 11.84 -7.68 6.52
N ASN A 103 10.80 -7.60 7.36
CA ASN A 103 10.95 -7.07 8.71
C ASN A 103 11.69 -8.10 9.58
N ASP A 104 12.84 -7.70 10.12
CA ASP A 104 13.67 -8.56 10.95
C ASP A 104 12.89 -9.19 12.11
N ARG A 105 13.29 -10.41 12.46
CA ARG A 105 12.76 -11.12 13.63
C ARG A 105 13.20 -10.35 14.87
N ASN A 106 12.32 -9.54 15.43
CA ASN A 106 12.47 -9.18 16.83
C ASN A 106 12.54 -10.49 17.62
N SER A 107 13.62 -10.70 18.36
CA SER A 107 13.84 -11.81 19.31
C SER A 107 12.88 -11.70 20.51
N ALA A 108 11.61 -11.44 20.24
CA ALA A 108 10.57 -11.43 21.25
C ALA A 108 10.26 -12.87 21.63
N SER A 109 10.01 -13.10 22.92
CA SER A 109 9.73 -14.41 23.52
C SER A 109 8.51 -15.15 22.93
N PHE A 110 7.82 -14.53 21.96
CA PHE A 110 6.64 -15.01 21.24
C PHE A 110 6.86 -15.18 19.73
N ALA A 111 8.12 -15.32 19.27
CA ALA A 111 8.47 -15.50 17.86
C ALA A 111 7.75 -16.70 17.18
N PHE A 112 7.18 -17.62 17.97
CA PHE A 112 6.38 -18.74 17.49
C PHE A 112 5.00 -18.36 16.94
N PHE A 113 4.51 -17.13 17.20
CA PHE A 113 3.30 -16.59 16.57
C PHE A 113 3.60 -15.79 15.29
N THR A 114 4.88 -15.62 14.94
CA THR A 114 5.29 -14.81 13.78
C THR A 114 5.31 -15.68 12.52
N PHE A 115 4.11 -15.98 12.00
CA PHE A 115 3.97 -16.62 10.69
C PHE A 115 4.35 -15.61 9.59
N ASP A 116 5.39 -15.93 8.81
CA ASP A 116 5.89 -15.25 7.60
C ASP A 116 5.77 -13.70 7.57
N ASN A 117 6.71 -13.01 8.21
CA ASN A 117 6.93 -11.56 8.05
C ASN A 117 7.37 -11.15 6.63
N ASN A 118 7.79 -12.14 5.82
CA ASN A 118 8.12 -11.91 4.44
C ASN A 118 6.85 -11.99 3.62
N SER A 119 6.41 -10.86 3.10
CA SER A 119 5.17 -10.78 2.36
C SER A 119 5.32 -9.87 1.16
N LEU A 120 4.65 -10.22 0.06
CA LEU A 120 4.45 -9.30 -1.04
C LEU A 120 3.44 -8.25 -0.58
N CYS A 121 3.85 -6.99 -0.61
CA CYS A 121 3.06 -5.88 -0.13
C CYS A 121 2.80 -4.90 -1.28
N ARG A 122 1.64 -4.24 -1.20
CA ARG A 122 1.26 -3.13 -2.06
C ARG A 122 0.85 -1.96 -1.20
N ILE A 123 1.37 -0.78 -1.48
CA ILE A 123 0.99 0.46 -0.80
C ILE A 123 0.59 1.52 -1.83
N THR A 124 -0.35 2.40 -1.50
CA THR A 124 -0.63 3.59 -2.31
C THR A 124 0.60 4.50 -2.37
N ARG A 125 0.78 5.22 -3.48
CA ARG A 125 1.93 6.13 -3.66
C ARG A 125 2.06 7.19 -2.57
N ASP A 126 0.97 7.53 -1.88
CA ASP A 126 0.97 8.49 -0.77
C ASP A 126 1.32 7.87 0.60
N GLY A 127 1.50 6.55 0.68
CA GLY A 127 1.87 5.80 1.88
C GLY A 127 0.70 5.47 2.82
N LYS A 128 -0.55 5.75 2.46
CA LYS A 128 -1.68 5.65 3.41
C LYS A 128 -2.35 4.29 3.47
N GLN A 129 -2.38 3.55 2.37
CA GLN A 129 -3.12 2.29 2.30
C GLN A 129 -2.19 1.16 1.91
N LEU A 130 -1.81 0.38 2.92
CA LEU A 130 -1.03 -0.84 2.78
C LEU A 130 -1.96 -2.04 2.65
N LYS A 131 -1.64 -2.95 1.73
CA LYS A 131 -2.29 -4.23 1.53
C LYS A 131 -1.23 -5.32 1.37
N ILE A 132 -1.35 -6.38 2.17
CA ILE A 132 -0.58 -7.62 1.98
C ILE A 132 -1.29 -8.42 0.89
N LEU A 133 -0.54 -8.90 -0.11
CA LEU A 133 -1.03 -9.60 -1.30
C LEU A 133 -0.99 -11.13 -1.15
#